data_AF-W6KGL4-F1
#
_entry.id   AF-W6KGL4-F1
#
_cell.length_a   1.000
_cell.length_b   1.000
_cell.length_c   1.000
_cell.angle_alpha   90.00
_cell.angle_beta   90.00
_cell.angle_gamma   90.00
#
_symmetry.space_group_name_H-M   'P 1'
#
loop_
_entity.id
_entity.type
_entity.pdbx_description
1 polymer ?
#
loop_
_entity_poly.entity_id
_entity_poly.type
_entity_poly.pdbx_seq_one_letter_code
_entity_poly.pdbx_strand_id
1 'polypeptide(L)'
;MPIARVVSSRLRVLQRNYLSRRGGRVNVVHTSTAVDYAPGYIARYKRNLNTCPRIIDAEFIHGDEQSFWTARRDFYRSGASRSYYPVWDRQAQALIMLTRQVPRVPQEAAFRLFTLGLRLLLMPRLIMNAELMLPSWMLSNTEGLLAETISKKDGEKDGATKPPGDGDAAPAAGVGVLTQSSGGKLKASEKTIGDGSKSQSNSNKA
;
A
#
# COMPACT_ATOMS: atom_id res chain seq x y z
N MET A 1 -23.46 2.21 19.92
CA MET A 1 -22.73 2.83 18.79
C MET A 1 -22.16 1.73 17.89
N PRO A 2 -22.05 1.92 16.57
CA PRO A 2 -21.41 0.93 15.69
C PRO A 2 -19.89 0.91 15.93
N ILE A 3 -19.32 -0.28 16.17
CA ILE A 3 -17.87 -0.43 16.30
C ILE A 3 -17.31 -0.59 14.89
N ALA A 4 -16.51 0.38 14.45
CA ALA A 4 -15.88 0.38 13.13
C ALA A 4 -14.35 0.27 13.30
N ARG A 5 -13.78 -0.90 13.00
CA ARG A 5 -12.32 -1.09 12.98
C ARG A 5 -11.79 -0.85 11.59
N VAL A 6 -10.98 0.18 11.40
CA VAL A 6 -10.24 0.40 10.14
C VAL A 6 -9.18 -0.69 10.03
N VAL A 7 -9.18 -1.44 8.92
CA VAL A 7 -8.21 -2.51 8.64
C VAL A 7 -7.16 -2.06 7.64
N SER A 8 -7.56 -1.22 6.69
CA SER A 8 -6.65 -0.52 5.76
C SER A 8 -7.23 0.85 5.42
N SER A 9 -6.46 1.68 4.70
CA SER A 9 -6.95 2.96 4.17
C SER A 9 -8.17 2.85 3.24
N ARG A 10 -8.56 1.62 2.83
CA ARG A 10 -9.66 1.35 1.90
C ARG A 10 -10.78 0.49 2.48
N LEU A 11 -10.52 -0.27 3.56
CA LEU A 11 -11.44 -1.26 4.12
C LEU A 11 -11.60 -1.10 5.64
N ARG A 12 -12.82 -1.28 6.11
CA ARG A 12 -13.21 -1.28 7.52
C ARG A 12 -14.06 -2.50 7.84
N VAL A 13 -13.92 -3.04 9.04
CA VAL A 13 -14.89 -3.98 9.61
C VAL A 13 -15.94 -3.15 10.34
N LEU A 14 -17.20 -3.33 9.94
CA LEU A 14 -18.37 -2.77 10.62
C LEU A 14 -19.03 -3.87 11.46
N GLN A 15 -19.14 -3.64 12.76
CA GLN A 15 -19.99 -4.44 13.63
C GLN A 15 -21.19 -3.61 14.09
N ARG A 16 -22.40 -4.10 13.79
CA ARG A 16 -23.68 -3.49 14.16
C ARG A 16 -24.52 -4.50 14.93
N ASN A 17 -24.92 -4.14 16.14
CA ASN A 17 -25.79 -4.95 16.97
C ASN A 17 -27.20 -4.36 16.89
N TYR A 18 -28.20 -5.21 16.66
CA TYR A 18 -29.61 -4.81 16.53
C TYR A 18 -30.48 -5.75 17.36
N LEU A 19 -31.52 -5.19 17.99
CA LEU A 19 -32.52 -5.97 18.71
C LEU A 19 -33.61 -6.39 17.72
N SER A 20 -33.95 -7.67 17.70
CA SER A 20 -35.12 -8.18 16.98
C SER A 20 -36.09 -8.87 17.95
N ARG A 21 -37.38 -8.80 17.62
CA ARG A 21 -38.45 -9.49 18.34
C ARG A 21 -38.83 -10.74 17.55
N ARG A 22 -38.70 -11.93 18.15
CA ARG A 22 -39.03 -13.21 17.51
C ARG A 22 -39.98 -14.02 18.39
N GLY A 23 -41.16 -14.35 17.86
CA GLY A 23 -42.12 -15.26 18.52
C GLY A 23 -42.49 -14.85 19.95
N GLY A 24 -42.86 -13.58 20.17
CA GLY A 24 -43.27 -13.07 21.47
C GLY A 24 -42.12 -12.69 22.43
N ARG A 25 -40.96 -13.35 22.35
CA ARG A 25 -39.76 -12.96 23.12
C ARG A 25 -39.29 -11.58 22.68
N VAL A 26 -39.19 -10.65 23.64
CA VAL A 26 -39.16 -9.21 23.35
C VAL A 26 -37.83 -8.73 22.76
N ASN A 27 -36.69 -9.30 23.18
CA ASN A 27 -35.36 -8.81 22.79
C ASN A 27 -34.38 -9.97 22.51
N VAL A 28 -34.13 -10.27 21.24
CA VAL A 28 -32.97 -11.07 20.80
C VAL A 28 -31.93 -10.12 20.21
N VAL A 29 -30.71 -10.12 20.75
CA VAL A 29 -29.58 -9.37 20.18
C VAL A 29 -29.05 -10.15 18.98
N HIS A 30 -29.12 -9.54 17.80
CA HIS A 30 -28.43 -10.00 16.61
C HIS A 30 -27.23 -9.11 16.33
N THR A 31 -26.16 -9.71 15.82
CA THR A 31 -24.95 -9.00 15.41
C THR A 31 -24.74 -9.20 13.91
N SER A 32 -24.49 -8.10 13.20
CA SER A 32 -24.07 -8.11 11.80
C SER A 32 -22.64 -7.60 11.76
N THR A 33 -21.73 -8.46 11.30
CA THR A 33 -20.33 -8.14 11.03
C THR A 33 -20.11 -8.18 9.52
N ALA A 34 -19.61 -7.09 8.95
CA ALA A 34 -19.34 -7.00 7.52
C ALA A 34 -18.01 -6.27 7.27
N VAL A 35 -17.31 -6.66 6.20
CA VAL A 35 -16.20 -5.87 5.64
C VAL A 35 -16.80 -4.92 4.62
N ASP A 36 -16.60 -3.62 4.83
CA ASP A 36 -17.13 -2.54 3.98
C ASP A 36 -15.98 -1.64 3.52
N TYR A 37 -16.19 -0.92 2.42
CA TYR A 37 -15.26 0.09 1.98
C TYR A 37 -15.22 1.28 2.95
N ALA A 38 -14.05 1.90 3.08
CA ALA A 38 -13.90 3.14 3.83
C ALA A 38 -14.76 4.25 3.18
N PRO A 39 -15.43 5.11 3.96
CA PRO A 39 -16.40 6.07 3.43
C PRO A 39 -15.77 7.03 2.43
N GLY A 40 -14.53 7.48 2.66
CA GLY A 40 -13.79 8.34 1.73
C GLY A 40 -13.34 7.65 0.42
N TYR A 41 -13.31 6.31 0.38
CA TYR A 41 -13.04 5.54 -0.84
C TYR A 41 -14.32 5.41 -1.67
N ILE A 42 -15.40 4.90 -1.08
CA ILE A 42 -16.68 4.66 -1.79
C ILE A 42 -17.41 5.96 -2.15
N ALA A 43 -17.20 7.07 -1.43
CA ALA A 43 -17.74 8.37 -1.80
C ALA A 43 -17.17 8.90 -3.14
N ARG A 44 -15.98 8.44 -3.57
CA ARG A 44 -15.44 8.78 -4.89
C ARG A 44 -16.16 8.01 -6.00
N TYR A 45 -16.34 6.70 -5.81
CA TYR A 45 -17.12 5.84 -6.73
C TYR A 45 -18.54 6.37 -6.94
N LYS A 46 -19.25 6.71 -5.85
CA LYS A 46 -20.62 7.24 -5.91
C LYS A 46 -20.75 8.60 -6.61
N ARG A 47 -19.67 9.37 -6.73
CA ARG A 47 -19.66 10.64 -7.48
C ARG A 47 -19.37 10.39 -8.97
N ASN A 48 -18.37 9.54 -9.24
CA ASN A 48 -17.89 9.22 -10.58
C ASN A 48 -17.48 7.73 -10.61
N LEU A 49 -18.21 6.90 -11.37
CA LEU A 49 -17.92 5.46 -11.54
C LEU A 49 -16.44 5.21 -11.90
N ASN A 50 -15.95 5.94 -12.91
CA ASN A 50 -14.61 5.79 -13.47
C ASN A 50 -13.46 6.20 -12.52
N THR A 51 -13.75 6.79 -11.35
CA THR A 51 -12.71 7.27 -10.41
C THR A 51 -12.16 6.16 -9.49
N CYS A 52 -12.80 4.99 -9.42
CA CYS A 52 -12.41 3.90 -8.53
C CYS A 52 -11.98 2.63 -9.30
N PRO A 53 -10.69 2.49 -9.67
CA PRO A 53 -10.20 1.45 -10.59
C PRO A 53 -10.15 0.01 -10.02
N ARG A 54 -10.85 -0.26 -8.91
CA ARG A 54 -10.99 -1.60 -8.32
C ARG A 54 -12.44 -2.02 -8.08
N ILE A 55 -13.40 -1.15 -8.41
CA ILE A 55 -14.81 -1.48 -8.46
C ILE A 55 -15.15 -1.43 -9.95
N ILE A 56 -15.73 -2.50 -10.46
CA ILE A 56 -16.09 -2.67 -11.86
C ILE A 56 -17.60 -2.90 -11.88
N ASP A 57 -18.31 -2.22 -12.77
CA ASP A 57 -19.74 -2.42 -12.94
C ASP A 57 -20.01 -3.79 -13.58
N ALA A 58 -21.05 -4.51 -13.16
CA ALA A 58 -21.22 -5.89 -13.63
C ALA A 58 -21.71 -5.96 -15.09
N GLU A 59 -22.40 -4.94 -15.59
CA GLU A 59 -22.66 -4.74 -17.02
C GLU A 59 -21.38 -4.80 -17.90
N PHE A 60 -20.24 -4.27 -17.44
CA PHE A 60 -18.97 -4.35 -18.20
C PHE A 60 -18.36 -5.76 -18.23
N ILE A 61 -18.78 -6.66 -17.34
CA ILE A 61 -18.22 -8.01 -17.20
C ILE A 61 -18.95 -8.99 -18.13
N HIS A 62 -20.29 -8.89 -18.20
CA HIS A 62 -21.14 -9.87 -18.88
C HIS A 62 -22.28 -9.29 -19.70
N GLY A 63 -22.32 -7.97 -19.90
CA GLY A 63 -23.45 -7.29 -20.51
C GLY A 63 -24.67 -7.28 -19.59
N ASP A 64 -25.86 -7.21 -20.19
CA ASP A 64 -27.14 -7.04 -19.49
C ASP A 64 -27.31 -7.94 -18.25
N GLU A 65 -27.32 -7.29 -17.08
CA GLU A 65 -27.53 -7.94 -15.80
C GLU A 65 -28.92 -8.55 -15.67
N GLN A 66 -29.93 -7.94 -16.30
CA GLN A 66 -31.32 -8.38 -16.17
C GLN A 66 -31.51 -9.75 -16.80
N SER A 67 -31.06 -9.96 -18.05
CA SER A 67 -31.07 -11.29 -18.66
C SER A 67 -30.14 -12.27 -17.95
N PHE A 68 -28.97 -11.85 -17.46
CA PHE A 68 -28.05 -12.75 -16.75
C PHE A 68 -28.66 -13.29 -15.44
N TRP A 69 -29.15 -12.43 -14.55
CA TRP A 69 -29.68 -12.86 -13.25
C TRP A 69 -31.08 -13.49 -13.33
N THR A 70 -31.93 -13.05 -14.26
CA THR A 70 -33.30 -13.59 -14.41
C THR A 70 -33.40 -14.77 -15.39
N ALA A 71 -32.35 -15.10 -16.14
CA ALA A 71 -32.36 -16.25 -17.04
C ALA A 71 -32.69 -17.55 -16.29
N ARG A 72 -33.46 -18.39 -16.97
CA ARG A 72 -33.99 -19.65 -16.45
C ARG A 72 -33.37 -20.84 -17.20
N ARG A 73 -33.37 -22.00 -16.55
CA ARG A 73 -32.84 -23.23 -17.11
C ARG A 73 -33.86 -23.86 -18.04
N ASP A 74 -33.62 -23.69 -19.34
CA ASP A 74 -34.51 -24.17 -20.41
C ASP A 74 -34.18 -25.61 -20.88
N PHE A 75 -33.04 -26.17 -20.45
CA PHE A 75 -32.57 -27.50 -20.84
C PHE A 75 -33.54 -28.60 -20.40
N TYR A 76 -34.19 -29.26 -21.37
CA TYR A 76 -35.25 -30.27 -21.19
C TYR A 76 -36.39 -29.88 -20.24
N ARG A 77 -36.65 -28.58 -20.03
CA ARG A 77 -37.78 -28.08 -19.22
C ARG A 77 -38.63 -27.07 -19.99
N SER A 78 -39.87 -27.45 -20.25
CA SER A 78 -40.88 -26.56 -20.84
C SER A 78 -41.73 -25.86 -19.77
N GLY A 79 -42.25 -24.68 -20.12
CA GLY A 79 -43.26 -23.94 -19.36
C GLY A 79 -42.85 -23.50 -17.95
N ALA A 80 -43.82 -23.51 -17.04
CA ALA A 80 -43.71 -22.94 -15.69
C ALA A 80 -42.70 -23.64 -14.75
N SER A 81 -42.17 -24.82 -15.14
CA SER A 81 -41.17 -25.59 -14.37
C SER A 81 -39.73 -25.06 -14.49
N ARG A 82 -39.52 -24.03 -15.30
CA ARG A 82 -38.24 -23.34 -15.53
C ARG A 82 -37.77 -22.63 -14.25
N SER A 83 -36.83 -23.25 -13.55
CA SER A 83 -36.12 -22.67 -12.41
C SER A 83 -35.02 -21.72 -12.85
N TYR A 84 -34.73 -20.68 -12.07
CA TYR A 84 -33.52 -19.86 -12.21
C TYR A 84 -32.25 -20.71 -12.08
N TYR A 85 -31.12 -20.17 -12.55
CA TYR A 85 -29.81 -20.74 -12.26
C TYR A 85 -29.49 -20.62 -10.76
N PRO A 86 -28.79 -21.61 -10.16
CA PRO A 86 -28.44 -21.55 -8.75
C PRO A 86 -27.39 -20.46 -8.50
N VAL A 87 -27.46 -19.83 -7.31
CA VAL A 87 -26.61 -18.67 -6.95
C VAL A 87 -25.12 -18.98 -7.10
N TRP A 88 -24.67 -20.18 -6.72
CA TRP A 88 -23.26 -20.58 -6.81
C TRP A 88 -22.73 -20.62 -8.26
N ASP A 89 -23.56 -21.00 -9.22
CA ASP A 89 -23.18 -21.10 -10.64
C ASP A 89 -23.04 -19.70 -11.25
N ARG A 90 -23.97 -18.79 -10.93
CA ARG A 90 -23.86 -17.38 -11.32
C ARG A 90 -22.65 -16.68 -10.69
N GLN A 91 -22.37 -16.95 -9.41
CA GLN A 91 -21.18 -16.45 -8.74
C GLN A 91 -19.89 -17.01 -9.36
N ALA A 92 -19.85 -18.30 -9.70
CA ALA A 92 -18.71 -18.92 -10.37
C ALA A 92 -18.49 -18.33 -11.78
N GLN A 93 -19.55 -18.17 -12.57
CA GLN A 93 -19.49 -17.54 -13.90
C GLN A 93 -18.97 -16.10 -13.82
N ALA A 94 -19.51 -15.28 -12.91
CA ALA A 94 -19.06 -13.90 -12.71
C ALA A 94 -17.59 -13.83 -12.27
N LEU A 95 -17.16 -14.70 -11.35
CA LEU A 95 -15.75 -14.79 -10.92
C LEU A 95 -14.83 -15.21 -12.06
N ILE A 96 -15.20 -16.24 -12.84
CA ILE A 96 -14.44 -16.70 -14.00
C ILE A 96 -14.26 -15.56 -15.01
N MET A 97 -15.32 -14.78 -15.28
CA MET A 97 -15.27 -13.63 -16.19
C MET A 97 -14.35 -12.52 -15.67
N LEU A 98 -14.39 -12.22 -14.36
CA LEU A 98 -13.47 -11.27 -13.70
C LEU A 98 -12.00 -11.71 -13.75
N THR A 99 -11.73 -13.02 -13.68
CA THR A 99 -10.36 -13.58 -13.67
C THR A 99 -9.84 -13.99 -15.05
N ARG A 100 -10.51 -13.60 -16.15
CA ARG A 100 -10.04 -13.91 -17.51
C ARG A 100 -8.67 -13.28 -17.77
N GLN A 101 -7.84 -14.00 -18.51
CA GLN A 101 -6.50 -13.55 -18.87
C GLN A 101 -6.59 -12.31 -19.77
N VAL A 102 -6.16 -11.16 -19.24
CA VAL A 102 -6.06 -9.91 -20.02
C VAL A 102 -4.90 -10.05 -21.01
N PRO A 103 -5.10 -9.84 -22.32
CA PRO A 103 -4.01 -9.84 -23.29
C PRO A 103 -3.06 -8.68 -22.97
N ARG A 104 -1.85 -9.02 -22.51
CA ARG A 104 -0.84 -8.02 -22.15
C ARG A 104 -0.15 -7.49 -23.40
N VAL A 105 -0.15 -6.17 -23.55
CA VAL A 105 0.48 -5.47 -24.67
C VAL A 105 1.98 -5.81 -24.68
N PRO A 106 2.60 -6.15 -25.84
CA PRO A 106 4.02 -6.50 -25.90
C PRO A 106 4.94 -5.38 -25.38
N GLN A 107 4.48 -4.13 -25.37
CA GLN A 107 5.15 -3.00 -24.71
C GLN A 107 5.35 -3.23 -23.20
N GLU A 108 4.38 -3.79 -22.47
CA GLU A 108 4.57 -4.15 -21.06
C GLU A 108 5.68 -5.20 -20.90
N ALA A 109 5.75 -6.18 -21.81
CA ALA A 109 6.79 -7.20 -21.80
C ALA A 109 8.16 -6.60 -22.11
N ALA A 110 8.25 -5.71 -23.11
CA ALA A 110 9.47 -4.97 -23.44
C ALA A 110 9.95 -4.10 -22.26
N PHE A 111 9.06 -3.43 -21.54
CA PHE A 111 9.44 -2.69 -20.32
C PHE A 111 9.97 -3.60 -19.22
N ARG A 112 9.39 -4.80 -19.02
CA ARG A 112 9.90 -5.77 -18.04
C ARG A 112 11.26 -6.33 -18.45
N LEU A 113 11.46 -6.63 -19.74
CA LEU A 113 12.78 -7.03 -20.27
C LEU A 113 13.81 -5.90 -20.14
N PHE A 114 13.40 -4.65 -20.37
CA PHE A 114 14.25 -3.47 -20.16
C PHE A 114 14.65 -3.30 -18.68
N THR A 115 13.74 -3.47 -17.71
CA THR A 115 14.12 -3.36 -16.29
C THR A 115 15.04 -4.50 -15.83
N LEU A 116 14.90 -5.70 -16.39
CA LEU A 116 15.84 -6.81 -16.19
C LEU A 116 17.21 -6.48 -16.81
N GLY A 117 17.25 -6.01 -18.06
CA GLY A 117 18.47 -5.59 -18.75
C GLY A 117 19.20 -4.43 -18.07
N LEU A 118 18.46 -3.43 -17.58
CA LEU A 118 18.99 -2.29 -16.81
C LEU A 118 19.67 -2.79 -15.52
N ARG A 119 19.03 -3.72 -14.80
CA ARG A 119 19.61 -4.32 -13.59
C ARG A 119 20.88 -5.11 -13.89
N LEU A 120 20.91 -5.84 -15.01
CA LEU A 120 22.09 -6.57 -15.47
C LEU A 120 23.22 -5.65 -15.96
N LEU A 121 22.92 -4.47 -16.49
CA LEU A 121 23.92 -3.48 -16.93
C LEU A 121 24.47 -2.66 -15.75
N LEU A 122 23.64 -2.36 -14.75
CA LEU A 122 24.05 -1.66 -13.53
C LEU A 122 24.96 -2.51 -12.63
N MET A 123 24.78 -3.84 -12.59
CA MET A 123 25.60 -4.74 -11.76
C MET A 123 27.11 -4.66 -12.06
N PRO A 124 27.59 -4.86 -13.31
CA PRO A 124 29.01 -4.70 -13.64
C PRO A 124 29.56 -3.29 -13.35
N ARG A 125 28.74 -2.25 -13.56
CA ARG A 125 29.17 -0.86 -13.26
C ARG A 125 29.28 -0.61 -11.76
N LEU A 126 28.42 -1.19 -10.93
CA LEU A 126 28.55 -1.16 -9.48
C LEU A 126 29.78 -1.93 -9.00
N ILE A 127 30.09 -3.07 -9.62
CA ILE A 127 31.30 -3.86 -9.32
C ILE A 127 32.56 -3.06 -9.67
N MET A 128 32.70 -2.58 -10.91
CA MET A 128 33.87 -1.76 -11.30
C MET A 128 34.01 -0.47 -10.47
N ASN A 129 32.90 0.19 -10.14
CA ASN A 129 32.95 1.37 -9.28
C ASN A 129 33.35 1.01 -7.84
N ALA A 130 32.91 -0.14 -7.31
CA ALA A 130 33.36 -0.63 -6.00
C ALA A 130 34.85 -1.04 -6.02
N GLU A 131 35.31 -1.70 -7.08
CA GLU A 131 36.73 -2.04 -7.32
C GLU A 131 37.62 -0.81 -7.48
N LEU A 132 37.09 0.34 -7.92
CA LEU A 132 37.81 1.61 -7.96
C LEU A 132 37.75 2.36 -6.63
N MET A 133 36.61 2.34 -5.94
CA MET A 133 36.46 3.04 -4.66
C MET A 133 37.15 2.32 -3.49
N LEU A 134 37.18 0.98 -3.46
CA LEU A 134 37.83 0.21 -2.40
C LEU A 134 39.34 0.51 -2.27
N PRO A 135 40.15 0.50 -3.34
CA PRO A 135 41.55 0.94 -3.29
C PRO A 135 41.67 2.41 -2.91
N SER A 136 40.83 3.31 -3.43
CA SER A 136 40.92 4.74 -3.05
C SER A 136 40.62 4.99 -1.57
N TRP A 137 39.69 4.23 -0.99
CA TRP A 137 39.30 4.35 0.41
C TRP A 137 40.28 3.63 1.35
N MET A 138 40.90 2.53 0.90
CA MET A 138 42.06 1.97 1.60
C MET A 138 43.23 2.94 1.58
N LEU A 139 43.58 3.50 0.40
CA LEU A 139 44.68 4.45 0.26
C LEU A 139 44.49 5.67 1.16
N SER A 140 43.31 6.31 1.16
CA SER A 140 43.03 7.45 2.03
C SER A 140 43.13 7.13 3.53
N ASN A 141 42.73 5.91 3.94
CA ASN A 141 42.87 5.47 5.33
C ASN A 141 44.32 5.12 5.69
N THR A 142 45.09 4.54 4.77
CA THR A 142 46.52 4.26 4.98
C THR A 142 47.38 5.52 4.96
N GLU A 143 47.04 6.52 4.14
CA GLU A 143 47.70 7.83 4.15
C GLU A 143 47.41 8.59 5.45
N GLY A 144 46.18 8.48 6.00
CA GLY A 144 45.86 8.99 7.34
C GLY A 144 46.73 8.37 8.43
N LEU A 145 46.85 7.03 8.45
CA LEU A 145 47.71 6.31 9.40
C LEU A 145 49.22 6.59 9.20
N LEU A 146 49.66 6.78 7.96
CA LEU A 146 51.04 7.18 7.66
C LEU A 146 51.33 8.62 8.09
N ALA A 147 50.39 9.56 7.92
CA ALA A 147 50.52 10.93 8.41
C ALA A 147 50.54 10.99 9.95
N GLU A 148 49.71 10.20 10.63
CA GLU A 148 49.73 10.09 12.10
C GLU A 148 51.03 9.45 12.64
N THR A 149 51.62 8.50 11.92
CA THR A 149 52.88 7.86 12.34
C THR A 149 54.13 8.67 12.00
N ILE A 150 54.11 9.46 10.91
CA ILE A 150 55.17 10.43 10.60
C ILE A 150 55.12 11.61 11.58
N SER A 151 53.94 12.18 11.86
CA SER A 151 53.81 13.28 12.84
C SER A 151 54.16 12.88 14.28
N LYS A 152 54.04 11.58 14.64
CA LYS A 152 54.59 11.05 15.90
C LYS A 152 56.11 10.89 15.91
N LYS A 153 56.76 10.75 14.75
CA LYS A 153 58.21 10.52 14.67
C LYS A 153 59.04 11.80 14.78
N ASP A 154 58.45 12.93 14.43
CA ASP A 154 59.06 14.27 14.61
C ASP A 154 58.79 14.87 16.01
N GLY A 155 58.03 14.17 16.86
CA GLY A 155 57.63 14.63 18.20
C GLY A 155 58.41 14.04 19.38
N GLU A 156 59.31 13.08 19.18
CA GLU A 156 59.97 12.36 20.30
C GLU A 156 61.31 12.99 20.72
N LYS A 157 61.25 14.26 21.15
CA LYS A 157 62.23 14.87 22.05
C LYS A 157 61.55 15.81 23.06
N ASP A 158 61.29 15.24 24.25
CA ASP A 158 61.45 15.84 25.59
C ASP A 158 60.30 15.52 26.56
N GLY A 159 60.65 15.40 27.84
CA GLY A 159 59.71 15.61 28.95
C GLY A 159 59.00 14.37 29.52
N ALA A 160 59.68 13.64 30.41
CA ALA A 160 59.01 12.65 31.26
C ALA A 160 58.18 13.31 32.38
N THR A 161 56.97 12.81 32.66
CA THR A 161 56.34 12.80 34.00
C THR A 161 55.35 11.60 34.09
N LYS A 162 55.19 11.02 35.28
CA LYS A 162 54.57 9.70 35.56
C LYS A 162 53.05 9.76 35.96
N PRO A 163 52.35 8.60 36.13
CA PRO A 163 50.88 8.47 36.24
C PRO A 163 50.44 8.40 37.75
N PRO A 164 49.29 7.83 38.23
CA PRO A 164 48.44 6.66 37.84
C PRO A 164 47.01 7.09 37.42
N GLY A 165 45.99 6.29 37.08
CA GLY A 165 45.67 4.84 37.12
C GLY A 165 44.12 4.69 37.18
N ASP A 166 43.43 3.54 37.23
CA ASP A 166 43.67 2.12 36.90
C ASP A 166 42.27 1.41 36.88
N GLY A 167 42.08 0.24 36.21
CA GLY A 167 40.81 -0.54 36.32
C GLY A 167 40.29 -1.30 35.08
N ASP A 168 40.73 -2.55 34.93
CA ASP A 168 40.06 -3.78 34.43
C ASP A 168 39.06 -3.86 33.23
N ALA A 169 39.26 -4.97 32.50
CA ALA A 169 38.28 -5.83 31.80
C ALA A 169 37.57 -5.34 30.51
N ALA A 170 38.07 -5.86 29.38
CA ALA A 170 37.26 -6.20 28.20
C ALA A 170 36.92 -7.72 28.23
N PRO A 171 36.11 -8.30 27.30
CA PRO A 171 35.31 -7.70 26.22
C PRO A 171 33.83 -8.21 26.18
N ALA A 172 32.99 -7.61 25.34
CA ALA A 172 31.79 -8.28 24.81
C ALA A 172 31.37 -7.76 23.42
N ALA A 173 31.09 -8.66 22.49
CA ALA A 173 30.55 -8.34 21.17
C ALA A 173 29.02 -8.23 21.20
N GLY A 174 28.41 -7.42 20.32
CA GLY A 174 26.94 -7.36 20.26
C GLY A 174 26.35 -6.28 19.34
N VAL A 175 26.19 -6.64 18.06
CA VAL A 175 25.19 -6.19 17.08
C VAL A 175 24.27 -5.01 17.48
N GLY A 176 24.36 -3.93 16.70
CA GLY A 176 23.75 -2.64 17.00
C GLY A 176 22.23 -2.50 16.96
N VAL A 177 21.80 -1.43 17.61
CA VAL A 177 20.58 -0.66 17.33
C VAL A 177 20.98 0.81 17.42
N LEU A 178 20.70 1.62 16.40
CA LEU A 178 20.88 3.07 16.48
C LEU A 178 19.58 3.77 16.09
N THR A 179 18.88 4.21 17.13
CA THR A 179 17.57 4.86 17.06
C THR A 179 17.72 6.36 16.76
N GLN A 180 16.70 6.91 16.10
CA GLN A 180 16.53 8.32 15.71
C GLN A 180 16.96 9.38 16.74
N SER A 181 17.47 10.52 16.27
CA SER A 181 16.95 11.84 16.71
C SER A 181 17.31 13.00 15.77
N SER A 182 16.53 14.09 15.86
CA SER A 182 16.67 15.39 15.17
C SER A 182 16.44 15.40 13.63
N GLY A 183 15.80 16.43 13.04
CA GLY A 183 15.16 17.60 13.64
C GLY A 183 14.92 18.74 12.63
N GLY A 184 13.98 18.57 11.70
CA GLY A 184 13.74 19.53 10.60
C GLY A 184 12.34 20.15 10.63
N LYS A 185 12.20 21.36 11.21
CA LYS A 185 10.92 22.07 11.40
C LYS A 185 10.67 23.07 10.27
N LEU A 186 9.87 22.70 9.26
CA LEU A 186 9.40 23.63 8.22
C LEU A 186 7.92 24.01 8.42
N LYS A 187 7.65 25.31 8.48
CA LYS A 187 6.31 25.88 8.64
C LYS A 187 5.47 25.68 7.39
N ALA A 188 4.24 25.20 7.55
CA ALA A 188 3.20 25.40 6.56
C ALA A 188 2.68 26.84 6.66
N SER A 189 2.66 27.57 5.55
CA SER A 189 1.98 28.86 5.43
C SER A 189 0.57 28.64 4.89
N GLU A 190 -0.40 28.56 5.79
CA GLU A 190 -1.82 28.62 5.47
C GLU A 190 -2.20 30.06 5.08
N LYS A 191 -2.90 30.24 3.96
CA LYS A 191 -3.54 31.53 3.63
C LYS A 191 -4.90 31.32 2.99
N THR A 192 -5.89 31.14 3.83
CA THR A 192 -7.32 31.23 3.51
C THR A 192 -7.72 32.70 3.39
N ILE A 193 -8.28 33.07 2.25
CA ILE A 193 -9.22 34.20 2.10
C ILE A 193 -10.37 33.66 1.25
N GLY A 194 -11.59 33.83 1.73
CA GLY A 194 -12.80 33.43 1.02
C GLY A 194 -13.62 34.65 0.64
N ASP A 195 -14.27 34.55 -0.51
CA ASP A 195 -15.57 35.13 -0.87
C ASP A 195 -15.94 34.50 -2.23
N GLY A 196 -17.20 34.28 -2.62
CA GLY A 196 -18.42 34.76 -2.01
C GLY A 196 -19.35 35.25 -3.12
N SER A 197 -20.08 34.36 -3.78
CA SER A 197 -21.18 34.74 -4.70
C SER A 197 -22.17 33.61 -4.90
N LYS A 198 -23.42 33.88 -4.54
CA LYS A 198 -24.61 33.07 -4.88
C LYS A 198 -25.11 33.52 -6.26
N SER A 199 -25.56 32.57 -7.07
CA SER A 199 -26.52 32.87 -8.15
C SER A 199 -27.51 31.72 -8.27
N GLN A 200 -28.74 31.94 -7.80
CA GLN A 200 -29.88 31.09 -8.10
C GLN A 200 -30.39 31.41 -9.51
N SER A 201 -30.80 30.40 -10.27
CA SER A 201 -31.81 30.58 -11.32
C SER A 201 -32.71 29.33 -11.38
N ASN A 202 -33.91 29.46 -10.82
CA ASN A 202 -35.03 28.60 -11.18
C ASN A 202 -35.67 29.18 -12.44
N SER A 203 -35.92 28.36 -13.46
CA SER A 203 -36.92 28.67 -14.48
C SER A 203 -37.47 27.40 -15.12
N ASN A 204 -38.68 27.06 -14.68
CA ASN A 204 -39.83 26.49 -15.42
C ASN A 204 -39.57 25.42 -16.51
N LYS A 205 -40.16 24.22 -16.41
CA LYS A 205 -41.59 23.94 -16.70
C LYS A 205 -42.08 24.53 -18.02
N ALA A 206 -42.06 23.69 -19.05
CA ALA A 206 -43.14 23.48 -20.00
C ALA A 206 -43.39 21.96 -20.05
#